data_AF-A0A2M7PBU8-F1
#
_entry.id   AF-A0A2M7PBU8-F1
#
_cell.length_a   1.000
_cell.length_b   1.000
_cell.length_c   1.000
_cell.angle_alpha   90.00
_cell.angle_beta   90.00
_cell.angle_gamma   90.00
#
_symmetry.space_group_name_H-M   'P 1'
#
loop_
_entity.id
_entity.type
_entity.pdbx_description
1 polymer ?
#
loop_
_entity_poly.entity_id
_entity_poly.type
_entity_poly.pdbx_seq_one_letter_code
_entity_poly.pdbx_strand_id
1 'polypeptide(L)'
;MKRILIPIIIFAMSFPAGSFAFDYKSWVPFIPSELGGLKKNGKPEGMNMEMNNEKWSSLTQTYGGEDSDKETTFTIVCGTNAPQMQHFKGIPKMKIETEDQIMTDVTISGRGGFLILDKEEKSGYLMILLDDRLLVTVEMQDCDDKEKLLSTAKQIPFDKFKCSDK
;
A
#
# COMPACT_ATOMS: atom_id res chain seq x y z
N MET A 1 21.08 43.07 -50.14
CA MET A 1 20.04 42.39 -49.34
C MET A 1 20.73 41.62 -48.21
N LYS A 2 20.69 42.13 -46.97
CA LYS A 2 21.33 41.49 -45.80
C LYS A 2 20.33 40.50 -45.18
N ARG A 3 20.67 39.22 -45.16
CA ARG A 3 19.89 38.18 -44.48
C ARG A 3 20.22 38.21 -42.99
N ILE A 4 19.25 38.58 -42.16
CA ILE A 4 19.35 38.54 -40.70
C ILE A 4 18.93 37.13 -40.27
N LEU A 5 19.87 36.36 -39.73
CA LEU A 5 19.61 35.06 -39.10
C LEU A 5 19.06 35.32 -37.70
N ILE A 6 17.79 34.97 -37.48
CA ILE A 6 17.12 35.01 -36.17
C ILE A 6 17.43 33.67 -35.46
N PRO A 7 18.10 33.65 -34.30
CA PRO A 7 18.22 32.43 -33.52
C PRO A 7 16.88 32.14 -32.83
N ILE A 8 16.25 31.02 -33.20
CA ILE A 8 15.08 30.46 -32.51
C ILE A 8 15.59 29.89 -31.18
N ILE A 9 15.42 30.64 -30.10
CA ILE A 9 15.63 30.15 -28.73
C ILE A 9 14.43 29.27 -28.39
N ILE A 10 14.59 27.95 -28.56
CA ILE A 10 13.66 26.96 -28.04
C ILE A 10 13.84 26.94 -26.52
N PHE A 11 13.00 27.71 -25.82
CA PHE A 11 12.92 27.67 -24.37
C PHE A 11 12.23 26.35 -23.98
N ALA A 12 13.03 25.30 -23.80
CA ALA A 12 12.56 24.05 -23.21
C ALA A 12 12.12 24.36 -21.77
N MET A 13 10.81 24.48 -21.56
CA MET A 13 10.23 24.44 -20.21
C MET A 13 10.51 23.06 -19.62
N SER A 14 11.66 22.93 -18.96
CA SER A 14 11.90 21.88 -18.00
C SER A 14 10.91 22.11 -16.85
N PHE A 15 9.76 21.45 -16.90
CA PHE A 15 8.94 21.25 -15.71
C PHE A 15 9.88 20.64 -14.65
N PRO A 16 10.05 21.27 -13.48
CA PRO A 16 10.75 20.60 -12.40
C PRO A 16 9.94 19.36 -12.07
N ALA A 17 10.50 18.18 -12.37
CA ALA A 17 9.98 16.94 -11.85
C ALA A 17 10.06 17.07 -10.33
N GLY A 18 8.94 17.44 -9.71
CA GLY A 18 8.84 17.49 -8.26
C GLY A 18 9.23 16.12 -7.75
N SER A 19 10.42 16.03 -7.14
CA SER A 19 10.78 14.87 -6.34
C SER A 19 9.79 14.88 -5.19
N PHE A 20 8.76 14.04 -5.25
CA PHE A 20 7.96 13.78 -4.07
C PHE A 20 8.92 13.29 -2.99
N ALA A 21 8.74 13.82 -1.77
CA ALA A 21 9.50 13.42 -0.59
C ALA A 21 9.45 11.89 -0.45
N PHE A 22 8.25 11.35 -0.65
CA PHE A 22 7.95 9.93 -0.72
C PHE A 22 7.62 9.56 -2.18
N ASP A 23 8.36 8.63 -2.79
CA ASP A 23 8.04 8.14 -4.14
C ASP A 23 7.74 6.65 -4.08
N TYR A 24 6.50 6.28 -4.40
CA TYR A 24 6.05 4.88 -4.44
C TYR A 24 6.94 4.00 -5.32
N LYS A 25 7.57 4.59 -6.35
CA LYS A 25 8.44 3.85 -7.29
C LYS A 25 9.62 3.19 -6.58
N SER A 26 10.05 3.73 -5.44
CA SER A 26 11.11 3.14 -4.62
C SER A 26 10.72 1.79 -4.01
N TRP A 27 9.43 1.50 -3.86
CA TRP A 27 8.94 0.25 -3.27
C TRP A 27 8.69 -0.85 -4.31
N VAL A 28 8.50 -0.48 -5.58
CA VAL A 28 8.20 -1.42 -6.68
C VAL A 28 9.16 -2.62 -6.76
N PRO A 29 10.50 -2.43 -6.63
CA PRO A 29 11.45 -3.56 -6.68
C PRO A 29 11.29 -4.58 -5.54
N PHE A 30 10.61 -4.21 -4.45
CA PHE A 30 10.47 -5.03 -3.25
C PHE A 30 9.09 -5.69 -3.14
N ILE A 31 8.19 -5.44 -4.10
CA ILE A 31 6.88 -6.11 -4.13
C ILE A 31 7.10 -7.62 -4.41
N PRO A 32 6.67 -8.52 -3.51
CA PRO A 32 6.80 -9.97 -3.68
C PRO A 32 6.24 -10.44 -5.02
N SER A 33 6.92 -11.35 -5.72
CA SER A 33 6.43 -11.95 -6.98
C SER A 33 5.17 -12.79 -6.80
N GLU A 34 4.96 -13.30 -5.59
CA GLU A 34 3.85 -14.13 -5.16
C GLU A 34 3.49 -13.73 -3.72
N LEU A 35 2.21 -13.82 -3.37
CA LEU A 35 1.73 -13.58 -2.02
C LEU A 35 0.60 -14.57 -1.73
N GLY A 36 0.72 -15.34 -0.66
CA GLY A 36 -0.33 -16.28 -0.23
C GLY A 36 -0.60 -17.42 -1.23
N GLY A 37 0.39 -17.80 -2.05
CA GLY A 37 0.21 -18.80 -3.11
C GLY A 37 -0.23 -18.21 -4.47
N LEU A 38 -0.52 -16.90 -4.52
CA LEU A 38 -1.07 -16.23 -5.70
C LEU A 38 0.00 -15.38 -6.40
N LYS A 39 0.04 -15.47 -7.73
CA LYS A 39 0.94 -14.64 -8.56
C LYS A 39 0.39 -13.22 -8.70
N LYS A 40 1.28 -12.26 -8.97
CA LYS A 40 0.87 -10.89 -9.32
C LYS A 40 -0.15 -10.89 -10.46
N ASN A 41 -1.24 -10.17 -10.26
CA ASN A 41 -2.16 -9.78 -11.31
C ASN A 41 -1.79 -8.37 -11.80
N GLY A 42 -1.53 -8.22 -13.10
CA GLY A 42 -1.19 -6.93 -13.68
C GLY A 42 0.09 -6.27 -13.12
N LYS A 43 0.19 -4.96 -13.34
CA LYS A 43 1.28 -4.11 -12.82
C LYS A 43 0.84 -3.46 -11.51
N PRO A 44 1.78 -3.16 -10.59
CA PRO A 44 1.42 -2.41 -9.40
C PRO A 44 0.97 -1.00 -9.77
N GLU A 45 -0.07 -0.54 -9.11
CA GLU A 45 -0.65 0.79 -9.29
C GLU A 45 -0.18 1.69 -8.16
N GLY A 46 0.38 2.85 -8.50
CA GLY A 46 0.90 3.76 -7.48
C GLY A 46 0.69 5.20 -7.85
N MET A 47 0.58 6.03 -6.82
CA MET A 47 0.45 7.46 -6.95
C MET A 47 1.26 8.17 -5.86
N ASN A 48 1.78 9.33 -6.21
CA ASN A 48 2.24 10.32 -5.24
C ASN A 48 1.26 11.49 -5.31
N MET A 49 0.78 11.95 -4.17
CA MET A 49 -0.22 13.00 -4.06
C MET A 49 0.36 14.17 -3.24
N GLU A 50 0.00 15.38 -3.65
CA GLU A 50 0.26 16.61 -2.91
C GLU A 50 -1.01 17.47 -2.93
N MET A 51 -1.61 17.69 -1.76
CA MET A 51 -2.84 18.45 -1.60
C MET A 51 -2.82 19.21 -0.28
N ASN A 52 -3.19 20.49 -0.26
CA ASN A 52 -3.24 21.32 0.95
C ASN A 52 -1.95 21.30 1.80
N ASN A 53 -0.77 21.33 1.16
CA ASN A 53 0.56 21.17 1.78
C ASN A 53 0.81 19.81 2.44
N GLU A 54 -0.06 18.83 2.23
CA GLU A 54 0.12 17.47 2.67
C GLU A 54 0.57 16.61 1.51
N LYS A 55 1.45 15.64 1.80
CA LYS A 55 2.01 14.74 0.80
C LYS A 55 1.84 13.30 1.26
N TRP A 56 1.47 12.44 0.34
CA TRP A 56 1.49 11.00 0.59
C TRP A 56 1.74 10.22 -0.69
N SER A 57 2.12 8.97 -0.51
CA SER A 57 2.30 8.01 -1.59
C SER A 57 1.58 6.73 -1.26
N SER A 58 1.03 6.10 -2.28
CA SER A 58 0.46 4.77 -2.19
C SER A 58 0.93 3.88 -3.32
N LEU A 59 0.97 2.59 -3.04
CA LEU A 59 1.24 1.53 -4.00
C LEU A 59 0.36 0.35 -3.68
N THR A 60 -0.36 -0.14 -4.66
CA THR A 60 -1.24 -1.29 -4.57
C THR A 60 -0.80 -2.35 -5.58
N GLN A 61 -0.76 -3.60 -5.14
CA GLN A 61 -0.55 -4.77 -5.99
C GLN A 61 -1.61 -5.80 -5.66
N THR A 62 -2.32 -6.24 -6.69
CA THR A 62 -3.26 -7.35 -6.63
C THR A 62 -2.59 -8.66 -7.01
N TYR A 63 -2.95 -9.74 -6.34
CA TYR A 63 -2.49 -11.10 -6.62
C TYR A 63 -3.71 -11.99 -6.84
N GLY A 64 -3.63 -12.90 -7.82
CA GLY A 64 -4.76 -13.70 -8.29
C GLY A 64 -4.79 -13.80 -9.81
N GLY A 65 -5.66 -14.65 -10.35
CA GLY A 65 -5.96 -14.69 -11.78
C GLY A 65 -7.20 -13.87 -12.12
N GLU A 66 -7.34 -13.40 -13.36
CA GLU A 66 -8.55 -12.68 -13.82
C GLU A 66 -9.84 -13.51 -13.64
N ASP A 67 -9.73 -14.85 -13.62
CA ASP A 67 -10.84 -15.80 -13.46
C ASP A 67 -10.87 -16.49 -12.07
N SER A 68 -10.17 -15.95 -11.08
CA SER A 68 -10.08 -16.54 -9.74
C SER A 68 -10.95 -15.77 -8.75
N ASP A 69 -11.85 -16.46 -8.05
CA ASP A 69 -12.60 -15.91 -6.90
C ASP A 69 -11.68 -15.56 -5.70
N LYS A 70 -10.39 -15.91 -5.79
CA LYS A 70 -9.38 -15.63 -4.78
C LYS A 70 -8.50 -14.47 -5.24
N GLU A 71 -8.64 -13.36 -4.54
CA GLU A 71 -7.82 -12.17 -4.68
C GLU A 71 -7.09 -11.87 -3.37
N THR A 72 -5.84 -11.43 -3.47
CA THR A 72 -5.13 -10.80 -2.36
C THR A 72 -4.61 -9.45 -2.80
N THR A 73 -4.97 -8.39 -2.09
CA THR A 73 -4.56 -7.04 -2.39
C THR A 73 -3.60 -6.53 -1.31
N PHE A 74 -2.40 -6.20 -1.74
CA PHE A 74 -1.34 -5.62 -0.91
C PHE A 74 -1.26 -4.13 -1.19
N THR A 75 -1.33 -3.30 -0.14
CA THR A 75 -1.15 -1.85 -0.27
C THR A 75 -0.10 -1.33 0.70
N ILE A 76 0.76 -0.42 0.23
CA ILE A 76 1.69 0.37 1.05
C ILE A 76 1.27 1.82 0.96
N VAL A 77 1.25 2.51 2.09
CA VAL A 77 0.92 3.93 2.18
C VAL A 77 1.91 4.64 3.08
N CYS A 78 2.43 5.78 2.61
CA CYS A 78 3.29 6.67 3.37
C CYS A 78 2.70 8.07 3.39
N GLY A 79 2.44 8.61 4.59
CA GLY A 79 1.88 9.93 4.82
C GLY A 79 0.79 9.90 5.89
N THR A 80 0.83 10.83 6.84
CA THR A 80 -0.09 10.86 7.99
C THR A 80 -1.55 11.04 7.60
N ASN A 81 -1.79 11.73 6.47
CA ASN A 81 -3.11 12.11 6.00
C ASN A 81 -3.58 11.30 4.79
N ALA A 82 -2.84 10.25 4.45
CA ALA A 82 -3.33 9.31 3.46
C ALA A 82 -4.62 8.64 3.95
N PRO A 83 -5.63 8.41 3.08
CA PRO A 83 -6.94 7.88 3.49
C PRO A 83 -6.86 6.58 4.30
N GLN A 84 -5.99 5.65 3.92
CA GLN A 84 -5.81 4.37 4.61
C GLN A 84 -5.20 4.54 6.01
N MET A 85 -4.27 5.50 6.16
CA MET A 85 -3.69 5.83 7.47
C MET A 85 -4.74 6.48 8.39
N GLN A 86 -5.58 7.35 7.84
CA GLN A 86 -6.69 7.97 8.58
C GLN A 86 -7.73 6.92 9.00
N HIS A 87 -8.07 5.99 8.11
CA HIS A 87 -8.93 4.86 8.42
C HIS A 87 -8.36 4.05 9.59
N PHE A 88 -7.09 3.62 9.51
CA PHE A 88 -6.44 2.87 10.60
C PHE A 88 -6.45 3.61 11.95
N LYS A 89 -6.22 4.93 11.95
CA LYS A 89 -6.27 5.76 13.17
C LYS A 89 -7.68 5.90 13.73
N GLY A 90 -8.70 5.84 12.88
CA GLY A 90 -10.11 5.95 13.26
C GLY A 90 -10.73 4.65 13.77
N ILE A 91 -10.09 3.50 13.54
CA ILE A 91 -10.62 2.20 13.98
C ILE A 91 -10.62 2.13 15.52
N PRO A 92 -11.75 1.81 16.15
CA PRO A 92 -11.79 1.50 17.57
C PRO A 92 -10.95 0.26 17.85
N LYS A 93 -9.82 0.43 18.55
CA LYS A 93 -8.91 -0.68 18.92
C LYS A 93 -9.46 -1.49 20.08
N MET A 94 -10.53 -2.23 19.81
CA MET A 94 -11.18 -3.14 20.74
C MET A 94 -11.03 -4.57 20.22
N LYS A 95 -10.98 -5.54 21.15
CA LYS A 95 -11.05 -6.94 20.79
C LYS A 95 -12.52 -7.35 20.65
N ILE A 96 -12.92 -7.77 19.45
CA ILE A 96 -14.24 -8.33 19.15
C ILE A 96 -14.01 -9.74 18.58
N GLU A 97 -14.77 -10.70 19.08
CA GLU A 97 -14.73 -12.08 18.60
C GLU A 97 -16.14 -12.65 18.72
N THR A 98 -16.82 -12.75 17.58
CA THR A 98 -18.17 -13.30 17.44
C THR A 98 -18.17 -14.45 16.43
N GLU A 99 -19.33 -15.06 16.22
CA GLU A 99 -19.52 -16.06 15.17
C GLU A 99 -19.25 -15.45 13.78
N ASP A 100 -19.56 -14.17 13.57
CA ASP A 100 -19.48 -13.49 12.27
C ASP A 100 -18.15 -12.74 12.06
N GLN A 101 -17.52 -12.23 13.13
CA GLN A 101 -16.39 -11.32 12.99
C GLN A 101 -15.29 -11.52 14.04
N ILE A 102 -14.04 -11.30 13.65
CA ILE A 102 -12.91 -11.14 14.57
C ILE A 102 -12.25 -9.79 14.31
N MET A 103 -12.13 -8.97 15.34
CA MET A 103 -11.32 -7.74 15.33
C MET A 103 -10.35 -7.78 16.49
N THR A 104 -9.05 -7.74 16.23
CA THR A 104 -8.06 -7.87 17.31
C THR A 104 -6.70 -7.32 16.92
N ASP A 105 -5.98 -6.79 17.91
CA ASP A 105 -4.56 -6.51 17.76
C ASP A 105 -3.76 -7.80 17.55
N VAL A 106 -2.76 -7.72 16.69
CA VAL A 106 -1.88 -8.83 16.31
C VAL A 106 -0.44 -8.35 16.22
N THR A 107 0.50 -9.28 16.30
CA THR A 107 1.92 -9.01 16.05
C THR A 107 2.39 -9.82 14.84
N ILE A 108 2.96 -9.16 13.85
CA ILE A 108 3.51 -9.78 12.64
C ILE A 108 4.96 -9.33 12.49
N SER A 109 5.90 -10.28 12.46
CA SER A 109 7.32 -10.00 12.30
C SER A 109 7.83 -8.91 13.27
N GLY A 110 7.39 -8.99 14.54
CA GLY A 110 7.73 -8.04 15.60
C GLY A 110 7.00 -6.70 15.56
N ARG A 111 6.04 -6.51 14.66
CA ARG A 111 5.32 -5.25 14.44
C ARG A 111 3.86 -5.36 14.86
N GLY A 112 3.35 -4.29 15.45
CA GLY A 112 1.93 -4.18 15.79
C GLY A 112 1.08 -4.04 14.53
N GLY A 113 -0.04 -4.74 14.53
CA GLY A 113 -1.06 -4.63 13.50
C GLY A 113 -2.46 -4.82 14.08
N PHE A 114 -3.46 -4.53 13.27
CA PHE A 114 -4.86 -4.74 13.59
C PHE A 114 -5.47 -5.62 12.52
N LEU A 115 -6.10 -6.71 12.94
CA LEU A 115 -6.73 -7.69 12.09
C LEU A 115 -8.25 -7.54 12.20
N ILE A 116 -8.92 -7.55 11.05
CA ILE A 116 -10.36 -7.68 10.89
C ILE A 116 -10.60 -8.89 10.02
N LEU A 117 -11.42 -9.83 10.47
CA LEU A 117 -11.83 -11.00 9.72
C LEU A 117 -13.34 -11.03 9.73
N ASP A 118 -13.94 -10.88 8.56
CA ASP A 118 -15.37 -11.01 8.34
C ASP A 118 -15.64 -12.41 7.79
N LYS A 119 -16.24 -13.27 8.61
CA LYS A 119 -16.51 -14.67 8.25
C LYS A 119 -17.76 -14.80 7.39
N GLU A 120 -18.67 -13.83 7.46
CA GLU A 120 -19.89 -13.79 6.64
C GLU A 120 -19.54 -13.43 5.20
N GLU A 121 -18.79 -12.34 5.03
CA GLU A 121 -18.30 -11.87 3.72
C GLU A 121 -17.05 -12.63 3.24
N LYS A 122 -16.52 -13.54 4.08
CA LYS A 122 -15.28 -14.30 3.84
C LYS A 122 -14.12 -13.40 3.43
N SER A 123 -13.92 -12.30 4.15
CA SER A 123 -12.86 -11.36 3.88
C SER A 123 -11.93 -11.19 5.08
N GLY A 124 -10.63 -11.11 4.79
CA GLY A 124 -9.60 -10.87 5.79
C GLY A 124 -8.89 -9.56 5.49
N TYR A 125 -8.83 -8.67 6.47
CA TYR A 125 -8.12 -7.40 6.38
C TYR A 125 -7.09 -7.29 7.51
N LEU A 126 -5.83 -7.06 7.14
CA LEU A 126 -4.75 -6.87 8.07
C LEU A 126 -4.06 -5.55 7.80
N MET A 127 -3.97 -4.73 8.83
CA MET A 127 -3.24 -3.45 8.82
C MET A 127 -2.00 -3.57 9.71
N ILE A 128 -0.84 -3.18 9.21
CA ILE A 128 0.45 -3.33 9.88
C ILE A 128 1.16 -1.99 9.86
N LEU A 129 1.36 -1.42 11.04
CA LEU A 129 2.03 -0.13 11.18
C LEU A 129 3.54 -0.37 11.19
N LEU A 130 4.26 0.16 10.20
CA LEU A 130 5.72 0.05 10.12
C LEU A 130 6.41 1.22 10.83
N ASP A 131 5.81 2.41 10.74
CA ASP A 131 6.16 3.62 11.50
C ASP A 131 4.91 4.53 11.62
N ASP A 132 5.03 5.72 12.21
CA ASP A 132 3.91 6.66 12.42
C ASP A 132 3.26 7.21 11.14
N ARG A 133 3.92 7.00 9.99
CA ARG A 133 3.53 7.50 8.67
C ARG A 133 3.42 6.39 7.63
N LEU A 134 3.91 5.18 7.91
CA LEU A 134 4.00 4.05 6.98
C LEU A 134 3.08 2.92 7.43
N LEU A 135 2.07 2.66 6.61
CA LEU A 135 1.10 1.60 6.81
C LEU A 135 1.21 0.60 5.65
N VAL A 136 1.19 -0.68 5.99
CA VAL A 136 0.97 -1.76 5.03
C VAL A 136 -0.38 -2.40 5.32
N THR A 137 -1.15 -2.69 4.28
CA THR A 137 -2.40 -3.43 4.39
C THR A 137 -2.37 -4.66 3.49
N VAL A 138 -3.00 -5.73 3.97
CA VAL A 138 -3.25 -6.97 3.21
C VAL A 138 -4.73 -7.26 3.32
N GLU A 139 -5.38 -7.31 2.17
CA GLU A 139 -6.78 -7.71 2.03
C GLU A 139 -6.83 -9.03 1.28
N MET A 140 -7.63 -9.97 1.76
CA MET A 140 -7.82 -11.29 1.15
C MET A 140 -9.31 -11.55 0.99
N GLN A 141 -9.72 -11.86 -0.23
CA GLN A 141 -11.02 -12.45 -0.52
C GLN A 141 -10.97 -13.97 -0.26
N ASP A 142 -12.13 -14.57 0.04
CA ASP A 142 -12.26 -15.99 0.40
C ASP A 142 -11.28 -16.41 1.51
N CYS A 143 -11.26 -15.61 2.59
CA CYS A 143 -10.41 -15.79 3.74
C CYS A 143 -11.19 -15.60 5.05
N ASP A 144 -11.55 -16.71 5.67
CA ASP A 144 -12.16 -16.82 7.02
C ASP A 144 -11.18 -17.42 8.06
N ASP A 145 -9.91 -17.59 7.67
CA ASP A 145 -8.84 -18.13 8.52
C ASP A 145 -7.80 -17.05 8.86
N LYS A 146 -7.76 -16.70 10.14
CA LYS A 146 -6.78 -15.77 10.73
C LYS A 146 -5.34 -16.21 10.46
N GLU A 147 -5.00 -17.49 10.60
CA GLU A 147 -3.63 -17.96 10.47
C GLU A 147 -3.15 -17.91 9.02
N LYS A 148 -4.05 -18.13 8.05
CA LYS A 148 -3.79 -17.93 6.62
C LYS A 148 -3.44 -16.47 6.31
N LEU A 149 -4.21 -15.52 6.86
CA LEU A 149 -3.93 -14.07 6.68
C LEU A 149 -2.59 -13.68 7.31
N LEU A 150 -2.32 -14.12 8.54
CA LEU A 150 -1.07 -13.81 9.23
C LEU A 150 0.15 -14.45 8.54
N SER A 151 0.04 -15.69 8.06
CA SER A 151 1.13 -16.37 7.34
C SER A 151 1.42 -15.75 5.98
N THR A 152 0.38 -15.30 5.27
CA THR A 152 0.51 -14.53 4.02
C THR A 152 1.27 -13.23 4.26
N ALA A 153 0.87 -12.46 5.28
CA ALA A 153 1.54 -11.19 5.60
C ALA A 153 3.02 -11.35 5.98
N LYS A 154 3.43 -12.47 6.60
CA LYS A 154 4.84 -12.74 6.94
C LYS A 154 5.75 -12.87 5.71
N GLN A 155 5.20 -13.07 4.52
CA GLN A 155 5.97 -13.15 3.26
C GLN A 155 6.43 -11.77 2.78
N ILE A 156 5.86 -10.70 3.33
CA ILE A 156 6.15 -9.32 2.91
C ILE A 156 7.49 -8.86 3.52
N PRO A 157 8.42 -8.32 2.72
CA PRO A 157 9.72 -7.87 3.19
C PRO A 157 9.63 -6.48 3.84
N PHE A 158 8.95 -6.37 4.99
CA PHE A 158 8.62 -5.09 5.64
C PHE A 158 9.82 -4.14 5.81
N ASP A 159 11.01 -4.67 6.10
CA ASP A 159 12.24 -3.88 6.29
C ASP A 159 12.73 -3.15 5.02
N LYS A 160 12.20 -3.48 3.85
CA LYS A 160 12.55 -2.85 2.57
C LYS A 160 11.74 -1.59 2.28
N PHE A 161 10.63 -1.38 2.98
CA PHE A 161 9.77 -0.22 2.78
C PHE A 161 10.13 0.90 3.76
N LYS A 162 10.18 2.13 3.27
CA LYS A 162 10.52 3.32 4.05
C LYS A 162 9.68 4.51 3.63
N CYS A 163 9.33 5.32 4.63
CA CYS A 163 8.67 6.61 4.48
C CYS A 163 9.70 7.71 4.78
N SER A 164 10.51 8.06 3.78
CA SER A 164 11.62 9.02 3.91
C SER A 164 11.25 10.36 3.31
N ASP A 165 11.49 11.47 4.00
CA ASP A 165 11.22 12.82 3.46
C ASP A 165 12.25 13.29 2.41
N LYS A 166 13.40 12.60 2.34
CA LYS A 166 14.70 13.08 1.83
C LYS A 166 15.22 14.28 2.60
#